data_AF-A0A7J2LUD4-F1
#
_entry.id   AF-A0A7J2LUD4-F1
#
_cell.length_a   1.000
_cell.length_b   1.000
_cell.length_c   1.000
_cell.angle_alpha   90.00
_cell.angle_beta   90.00
_cell.angle_gamma   90.00
#
_symmetry.space_group_name_H-M   'P 1'
#
loop_
_entity.id
_entity.type
_entity.pdbx_description
1 polymer ?
#
loop_
_entity_poly.entity_id
_entity_poly.type
_entity_poly.pdbx_seq_one_letter_code
_entity_poly.pdbx_strand_id
1 'polypeptide(L)'
;MKPEEFKMRLFSRRKKEPEIQEITYDIYGGFVIEKKESGYEITWRSPNVTTLSINSEPVIDEDVQVEREGDTIRVLTNECKLKLIKEGGDMKVYISKIA
;
A
#
# COMPACT_ATOMS: atom_id res chain seq x y z
N MET A 1 42.62 -10.90 43.49
CA MET A 1 41.19 -11.23 43.32
C MET A 1 40.34 -10.09 43.86
N LYS A 2 39.93 -9.16 43.00
CA LYS A 2 38.75 -8.27 43.09
C LYS A 2 38.40 -7.90 41.62
N PRO A 3 37.14 -8.02 41.18
CA PRO A 3 36.83 -8.03 39.75
C PRO A 3 36.65 -6.62 39.18
N GLU A 4 37.26 -6.44 38.02
CA GLU A 4 36.77 -5.81 36.79
C GLU A 4 35.84 -4.60 36.87
N GLU A 5 36.40 -3.49 36.39
CA GLU A 5 35.72 -2.45 35.63
C GLU A 5 34.81 -3.05 34.54
N PHE A 6 33.52 -3.22 34.81
CA PHE A 6 32.53 -3.44 33.75
C PHE A 6 31.81 -2.13 33.44
N LYS A 7 32.35 -1.44 32.44
CA LYS A 7 31.68 -0.44 31.59
C LYS A 7 30.18 -0.73 31.46
N MET A 8 29.35 0.01 32.18
CA MET A 8 27.93 0.10 31.85
C MET A 8 27.77 1.01 30.62
N ARG A 9 28.10 0.47 29.44
CA ARG A 9 27.60 0.95 28.15
C ARG A 9 26.45 0.03 27.74
N LEU A 10 25.36 0.05 28.51
CA LEU A 10 24.16 -0.72 28.20
C LEU A 10 23.23 0.12 27.32
N PHE A 11 23.39 -0.09 26.02
CA PHE A 11 22.37 -0.02 24.98
C PHE A 11 21.40 1.17 25.05
N SER A 12 21.76 2.25 24.36
CA SER A 12 20.76 3.12 23.74
C SER A 12 19.80 2.23 22.96
N ARG A 13 18.59 2.00 23.49
CA ARG A 13 17.49 1.38 22.76
C ARG A 13 17.28 2.23 21.52
N ARG A 14 17.87 1.82 20.38
CA ARG A 14 17.47 2.34 19.08
C ARG A 14 15.97 2.06 19.03
N LYS A 15 15.16 3.12 19.02
CA LYS A 15 13.73 3.01 18.70
C LYS A 15 13.70 2.20 17.41
N LYS A 16 13.03 1.05 17.44
CA LYS A 16 12.83 0.23 16.24
C LYS A 16 12.17 1.17 15.23
N GLU A 17 12.91 1.57 14.20
CA GLU A 17 12.32 2.37 13.13
C GLU A 17 11.11 1.59 12.63
N PRO A 18 9.95 2.24 12.44
CA PRO A 18 8.77 1.55 11.96
C PRO A 18 9.16 0.85 10.66
N GLU A 19 9.00 -0.48 10.65
CA GLU A 19 9.39 -1.30 9.52
C GLU A 19 8.45 -0.95 8.36
N ILE A 20 8.95 -0.14 7.42
CA ILE A 20 8.22 0.26 6.22
C ILE A 20 8.10 -0.99 5.35
N GLN A 21 6.86 -1.45 5.13
CA GLN A 21 6.60 -2.55 4.22
C GLN A 21 6.03 -1.97 2.93
N GLU A 22 6.74 -2.18 1.82
CA GLU A 22 6.30 -1.81 0.49
C GLU A 22 5.94 -3.06 -0.32
N ILE A 23 4.72 -3.08 -0.85
CA ILE A 23 4.24 -4.14 -1.75
C ILE A 23 3.81 -3.46 -3.06
N THR A 24 4.24 -4.01 -4.19
CA THR A 24 3.90 -3.47 -5.52
C THR A 24 3.21 -4.55 -6.33
N TYR A 25 2.15 -4.16 -7.04
CA TYR A 25 1.44 -5.00 -8.00
C TYR A 25 1.42 -4.30 -9.35
N ASP A 26 1.75 -5.05 -10.40
CA ASP A 26 1.54 -4.61 -11.78
C ASP A 26 0.19 -5.20 -12.25
N ILE A 27 -0.76 -4.31 -12.55
CA ILE A 27 -2.13 -4.63 -12.94
C ILE A 27 -2.28 -4.40 -14.44
N TYR A 28 -2.80 -5.42 -15.14
CA TYR A 28 -3.07 -5.41 -16.56
C TYR A 28 -4.56 -5.63 -16.82
N GLY A 29 -5.17 -4.84 -17.72
CA GLY A 29 -6.56 -4.97 -18.15
C GLY A 29 -7.59 -4.18 -17.34
N GLY A 30 -7.16 -3.12 -16.64
CA GLY A 30 -8.04 -2.29 -15.80
C GLY A 30 -8.49 -2.98 -14.52
N PHE A 31 -9.21 -2.24 -13.67
CA PHE A 31 -9.67 -2.74 -12.38
C PHE A 31 -10.76 -1.85 -11.77
N VAL A 32 -11.38 -2.35 -10.70
CA VAL A 32 -12.46 -1.65 -10.00
C VAL A 32 -12.05 -1.36 -8.56
N ILE A 33 -12.39 -0.17 -8.08
CA ILE A 33 -12.26 0.24 -6.69
C ILE A 33 -13.67 0.51 -6.17
N GLU A 34 -14.10 -0.21 -5.14
CA GLU A 34 -15.39 -0.02 -4.49
C GLU A 34 -15.19 0.54 -3.09
N LYS A 35 -15.91 1.61 -2.76
CA LYS A 35 -15.99 2.11 -1.39
C LYS A 35 -16.94 1.21 -0.59
N LYS A 36 -16.48 0.75 0.57
CA LYS A 36 -17.24 -0.06 1.54
C LYS A 36 -17.28 0.67 2.87
N GLU A 37 -18.11 0.20 3.80
CA GLU A 37 -18.18 0.78 5.16
C GLU A 37 -16.82 0.73 5.89
N SER A 38 -16.00 -0.28 5.62
CA SER A 38 -14.69 -0.49 6.24
C SER A 38 -13.51 0.16 5.49
N GLY A 39 -13.76 0.84 4.36
CA GLY A 39 -12.71 1.45 3.54
C GLY A 39 -12.96 1.26 2.04
N TYR A 40 -11.98 0.68 1.35
CA TYR A 40 -12.02 0.48 -0.10
C TYR A 40 -11.59 -0.95 -0.46
N GLU A 41 -12.19 -1.51 -1.50
CA GLU A 41 -11.79 -2.79 -2.08
C GLU A 41 -11.34 -2.58 -3.51
N ILE A 42 -10.13 -3.01 -3.83
CA ILE A 42 -9.55 -2.93 -5.16
C ILE A 42 -9.56 -4.35 -5.74
N THR A 43 -10.28 -4.54 -6.86
CA THR A 43 -10.41 -5.85 -7.50
C THR A 43 -9.94 -5.79 -8.95
N TRP A 44 -9.01 -6.68 -9.31
CA TRP A 44 -8.48 -6.83 -10.67
C TRP A 44 -8.37 -8.30 -11.06
N ARG A 45 -8.18 -8.56 -12.35
CA ARG A 45 -8.08 -9.93 -12.91
C ARG A 45 -6.80 -10.10 -13.71
N SER A 46 -5.67 -10.29 -13.03
CA SER A 46 -4.42 -10.68 -13.70
C SER A 46 -3.37 -11.23 -12.71
N PRO A 47 -2.88 -12.48 -12.82
CA PRO A 47 -3.40 -13.57 -13.68
C PRO A 47 -4.70 -14.21 -13.15
N ASN A 48 -4.99 -14.03 -11.85
CA ASN A 48 -6.22 -14.46 -11.20
C ASN A 48 -7.02 -13.26 -10.71
N VAL A 49 -8.30 -13.47 -10.38
CA VAL A 49 -9.08 -12.46 -9.67
C VAL A 49 -8.44 -12.25 -8.30
N THR A 50 -8.01 -11.02 -8.04
CA THR A 50 -7.39 -10.60 -6.79
C THR A 50 -8.17 -9.42 -6.24
N THR A 51 -8.50 -9.48 -4.95
CA THR A 51 -9.16 -8.40 -4.23
C THR A 51 -8.27 -7.99 -3.06
N LEU A 52 -8.02 -6.68 -2.97
CA LEU A 52 -7.25 -6.05 -1.91
C LEU A 52 -8.14 -5.09 -1.14
N SER A 53 -8.36 -5.34 0.14
CA SER A 53 -9.09 -4.44 1.04
C SER A 53 -8.12 -3.48 1.72
N ILE A 54 -8.43 -2.19 1.68
CA ILE A 54 -7.62 -1.10 2.26
C ILE A 54 -8.52 -0.18 3.08
N ASN A 55 -7.95 0.46 4.10
CA ASN A 55 -8.69 1.34 5.02
C ASN A 55 -8.67 2.82 4.61
N SER A 56 -7.83 3.19 3.64
CA SER A 56 -7.64 4.56 3.16
C SER A 56 -8.07 4.71 1.71
N GLU A 57 -8.51 5.90 1.31
CA GLU A 57 -8.76 6.19 -0.11
C GLU A 57 -7.45 6.09 -0.91
N PRO A 58 -7.44 5.34 -2.02
CA PRO A 58 -6.25 5.24 -2.85
C PRO A 58 -6.00 6.55 -3.60
N VAL A 59 -4.74 6.95 -3.67
CA VAL A 59 -4.30 8.10 -4.47
C VAL A 59 -4.13 7.62 -5.91
N ILE A 60 -4.86 8.24 -6.82
CA ILE A 60 -4.84 7.91 -8.26
C ILE A 60 -4.13 9.06 -8.98
N ASP A 61 -3.06 8.75 -9.71
CA ASP A 61 -2.33 9.73 -10.50
C ASP A 61 -3.19 10.30 -11.64
N GLU A 62 -2.91 11.55 -12.03
CA GLU A 62 -3.72 12.31 -13.00
C GLU A 62 -3.73 11.71 -14.41
N ASP A 63 -2.71 10.91 -14.76
CA ASP A 63 -2.58 10.23 -16.06
C ASP A 63 -3.35 8.90 -16.12
N VAL A 64 -3.96 8.48 -15.01
CA VAL A 64 -4.80 7.29 -14.92
C VAL A 64 -6.25 7.64 -15.28
N GLN A 65 -6.75 7.04 -16.35
CA GLN A 65 -8.13 7.21 -16.79
C GLN A 65 -9.08 6.46 -15.86
N VAL A 66 -10.05 7.18 -15.29
CA VAL A 66 -11.04 6.63 -14.38
C VAL A 66 -12.44 7.11 -14.68
N GLU A 67 -13.43 6.25 -14.43
CA GLU A 67 -14.85 6.59 -14.37
C GLU A 67 -15.33 6.46 -12.93
N ARG A 68 -16.06 7.45 -12.43
CA ARG A 68 -16.63 7.42 -11.08
C ARG A 68 -18.14 7.33 -11.17
N GLU A 69 -18.71 6.29 -10.56
CA GLU A 69 -20.14 6.04 -10.52
C GLU A 69 -20.54 5.69 -9.08
N GLY A 70 -21.10 6.67 -8.36
CA GLY A 70 -21.45 6.51 -6.95
C GLY A 70 -20.25 6.13 -6.09
N ASP A 71 -20.34 4.97 -5.44
CA ASP A 71 -19.29 4.39 -4.58
C ASP A 71 -18.27 3.55 -5.36
N THR A 72 -18.35 3.50 -6.69
CA THR A 72 -17.46 2.70 -7.53
C THR A 72 -16.59 3.60 -8.41
N ILE A 73 -15.31 3.28 -8.48
CA ILE A 73 -14.34 3.86 -9.41
C ILE A 73 -13.86 2.76 -10.34
N ARG A 74 -14.09 2.90 -11.64
CA ARG A 74 -13.54 2.00 -12.66
C ARG A 74 -12.29 2.62 -13.24
N VAL A 75 -11.17 1.90 -13.15
CA VAL A 75 -9.91 2.30 -13.75
C VAL A 75 -9.83 1.70 -15.14
N LEU A 76 -9.84 2.58 -16.15
CA LEU A 76 -9.85 2.22 -17.57
C LEU A 76 -8.45 2.07 -18.17
N THR A 77 -7.44 2.66 -17.53
CA THR A 77 -6.04 2.47 -17.94
C THR A 77 -5.67 0.99 -17.82
N ASN A 78 -5.19 0.42 -18.93
CA ASN A 78 -4.88 -1.01 -19.00
C ASN A 78 -3.68 -1.40 -18.16
N GLU A 79 -2.65 -0.55 -18.06
CA GLU A 79 -1.37 -0.90 -17.46
C GLU A 79 -1.10 0.05 -16.29
N CYS A 80 -1.33 -0.44 -15.09
CA CYS A 80 -1.24 0.35 -13.86
C CYS A 80 -0.37 -0.35 -12.82
N LYS A 81 0.38 0.44 -12.06
CA LYS A 81 1.14 0.01 -10.90
C LYS A 81 0.42 0.44 -9.64
N LEU A 82 0.11 -0.54 -8.79
CA LEU A 82 -0.42 -0.32 -7.45
C LEU A 82 0.72 -0.46 -6.44
N LYS A 83 1.09 0.63 -5.78
CA LYS A 83 2.06 0.64 -4.69
C LYS A 83 1.35 0.79 -3.36
N LEU A 84 1.56 -0.18 -2.49
CA LEU A 84 1.04 -0.26 -1.13
C LEU A 84 2.19 -0.01 -0.16
N ILE A 85 2.07 1.05 0.62
CA ILE A 85 3.05 1.46 1.63
C ILE A 85 2.40 1.30 3.00
N LYS A 86 3.01 0.50 3.87
CA LYS A 86 2.58 0.32 5.26
C LYS A 86 3.61 0.91 6.21
N GLU A 87 3.22 1.95 6.93
CA GLU A 87 4.08 2.67 7.88
C GLU A 87 3.35 2.80 9.21
N GLY A 88 3.91 2.26 10.30
CA GLY A 88 3.38 2.51 11.65
C GLY A 88 1.94 2.01 11.92
N GLY A 89 1.37 1.19 11.04
CA GLY A 89 -0.03 0.73 11.12
C GLY A 89 -0.95 1.40 10.11
N ASP A 90 -0.53 2.52 9.52
CA ASP A 90 -1.22 3.16 8.41
C ASP A 90 -0.86 2.48 7.09
N MET A 91 -1.84 2.43 6.20
CA MET A 91 -1.71 1.88 4.87
C MET A 91 -2.02 2.99 3.88
N LYS A 92 -1.18 3.15 2.86
CA LYS A 92 -1.40 4.08 1.75
C LYS A 92 -1.27 3.32 0.46
N VAL A 93 -2.18 3.59 -0.47
CA VAL A 93 -2.16 3.00 -1.81
C VAL A 93 -2.04 4.11 -2.84
N TYR A 94 -1.10 3.92 -3.76
CA TYR A 94 -0.84 4.78 -4.89
C TYR A 94 -1.05 3.98 -6.18
N ILE A 95 -1.77 4.58 -7.12
CA ILE A 95 -2.08 4.01 -8.42
C ILE A 95 -1.49 4.94 -9.47
N SER A 96 -0.58 4.41 -10.29
CA SER A 96 0.14 5.12 -11.33
C SER A 96 0.15 4.32 -12.63
N LYS A 97 0.37 4.95 -13.77
CA LYS A 97 0.53 4.21 -15.04
C LYS A 97 1.88 3.47 -15.09
N ILE A 98 1.89 2.28 -15.67
CA ILE A 98 3.13 1.62 -16.12
C ILE A 98 3.40 2.17 -17.53
N ALA A 99 4.07 3.32 -17.60
CA ALA A 99 4.62 3.99 -18.79
C ALA A 99 4.05 3.57 -20.17
#